data_AF-A0A6I9QZT6-F1
#
_entry.id   AF-A0A6I9QZT6-F1
#
_cell.length_a   1.000
_cell.length_b   1.000
_cell.length_c   1.000
_cell.angle_alpha   90.00
_cell.angle_beta   90.00
_cell.angle_gamma   90.00
#
_symmetry.space_group_name_H-M   'P 1'
#
loop_
_entity.id
_entity.type
_entity.pdbx_description
1 polymer ?
#
loop_
_entity_poly.entity_id
_entity_poly.type
_entity_poly.pdbx_seq_one_letter_code
_entity_poly.pdbx_strand_id
1 'polypeptide(L)'
;MEKISVPSILSSRGLTSDSFSMCFGHDGIGRISFGDNGSSDQEETPFNLNQLRPTYNISITGVSVGNSSIDAGFSSLFDSGTSFTYLADPAYTYLSESFNAQVQDKRQAPDSRIPFEYCYHKSSNHTKIQIPDLSLITKGGSDFPVSEPVIVISVQQHEYVYCLGIVKSSRLNIIGQNFMTGLRIVFDSERNILGWKKFNCYESEDSNPLPVNPKNSSALSPTAPKNYTPEGMKGNGNGTQVTVLTPPLSHSSHLNFMSRILILLLLSLIIL
;
A
#
# COMPACT_ATOMS: atom_id res chain seq x y z
N MET A 1 -5.47 -27.64 -2.88
CA MET A 1 -4.48 -26.80 -2.20
C MET A 1 -4.68 -26.99 -0.70
N GLU A 2 -3.63 -27.26 0.06
CA GLU A 2 -3.78 -27.38 1.51
C GLU A 2 -4.19 -26.02 2.09
N LYS A 3 -5.25 -26.00 2.91
CA LYS A 3 -5.79 -24.81 3.55
C LYS A 3 -4.93 -24.40 4.75
N ILE A 4 -3.70 -23.97 4.48
CA ILE A 4 -2.68 -23.66 5.50
C ILE A 4 -2.51 -22.16 5.78
N SER A 5 -3.20 -21.29 5.03
CA SER A 5 -3.22 -19.86 5.34
C SER A 5 -3.99 -19.61 6.64
N VAL A 6 -3.65 -18.53 7.36
CA VAL A 6 -4.37 -18.12 8.59
C VAL A 6 -5.89 -18.04 8.37
N PRO A 7 -6.43 -17.31 7.36
CA PRO A 7 -7.87 -17.25 7.15
C PRO A 7 -8.49 -18.64 6.89
N SER A 8 -7.84 -19.48 6.08
CA SER A 8 -8.38 -20.80 5.77
C SER A 8 -8.34 -21.76 6.95
N ILE A 9 -7.33 -21.68 7.83
CA ILE A 9 -7.28 -22.44 9.08
C ILE A 9 -8.41 -22.03 10.01
N LEU A 10 -8.61 -20.72 10.21
CA LEU A 10 -9.68 -20.20 11.07
C LEU A 10 -11.07 -20.60 10.54
N SER A 11 -11.27 -20.49 9.23
CA SER A 11 -12.50 -20.93 8.57
C SER A 11 -12.73 -22.44 8.66
N SER A 12 -11.70 -23.25 8.46
CA SER A 12 -11.80 -24.72 8.59
C SER A 12 -12.21 -25.18 10.00
N ARG A 13 -11.96 -24.35 11.02
CA ARG A 13 -12.38 -24.59 12.41
C ARG A 13 -13.74 -23.96 12.75
N GLY A 14 -14.41 -23.36 11.78
CA GLY A 14 -15.71 -22.70 11.95
C GLY A 14 -15.65 -21.44 12.82
N LEU A 15 -14.47 -20.83 12.96
CA LEU A 15 -14.31 -19.63 13.78
C LEU A 15 -14.72 -18.35 13.05
N THR A 16 -14.53 -18.32 11.73
CA THR A 16 -14.79 -17.14 10.89
C THR A 16 -14.89 -17.50 9.40
N SER A 17 -15.17 -16.56 8.50
CA SER A 17 -15.16 -16.78 7.04
C SER A 17 -13.72 -16.98 6.49
N ASP A 18 -13.59 -17.63 5.32
CA ASP A 18 -12.31 -17.79 4.59
C ASP A 18 -11.92 -16.48 3.88
N SER A 19 -11.79 -15.42 4.68
CA SER A 19 -11.58 -14.05 4.23
C SER A 19 -10.74 -13.27 5.23
N PHE A 20 -10.20 -12.14 4.79
CA PHE A 20 -9.57 -11.17 5.68
C PHE A 20 -9.52 -9.79 5.01
N SER A 21 -9.34 -8.75 5.80
CA SER A 21 -9.07 -7.41 5.30
C SER A 21 -7.76 -6.84 5.85
N MET A 22 -7.16 -5.93 5.10
CA MET A 22 -6.02 -5.12 5.53
C MET A 22 -6.34 -3.63 5.31
N CYS A 23 -5.91 -2.78 6.23
CA CYS A 23 -5.98 -1.33 6.09
C CYS A 23 -4.66 -0.72 6.55
N PHE A 24 -4.02 0.07 5.68
CA PHE A 24 -2.77 0.76 5.97
C PHE A 24 -3.04 2.25 6.18
N GLY A 25 -2.72 2.74 7.37
CA GLY A 25 -2.73 4.16 7.71
C GLY A 25 -1.52 4.88 7.11
N HIS A 26 -1.67 6.19 6.95
CA HIS A 26 -0.65 7.07 6.37
C HIS A 26 0.61 7.23 7.23
N ASP A 27 0.54 6.85 8.50
CA ASP A 27 1.65 6.87 9.47
C ASP A 27 2.41 5.53 9.55
N GLY A 28 2.04 4.55 8.70
CA GLY A 28 2.60 3.21 8.71
C GLY A 28 1.94 2.26 9.72
N ILE A 29 0.96 2.72 10.50
CA ILE A 29 0.16 1.87 11.37
C ILE A 29 -1.02 1.31 10.57
N GLY A 30 -1.27 0.01 10.70
CA GLY A 30 -2.37 -0.65 10.01
C GLY A 30 -3.10 -1.66 10.87
N ARG A 31 -4.13 -2.26 10.27
CA ARG A 31 -4.90 -3.36 10.85
C ARG A 31 -5.07 -4.48 9.85
N ILE A 32 -5.11 -5.70 10.37
CA ILE A 32 -5.57 -6.89 9.67
C ILE A 32 -6.75 -7.47 10.45
N SER A 33 -7.82 -7.84 9.75
CA SER A 33 -9.03 -8.43 10.35
C SER A 33 -9.36 -9.74 9.65
N PHE A 34 -9.49 -10.84 10.41
CA PHE A 34 -9.79 -12.16 9.84
C PHE A 34 -11.29 -12.44 9.85
N GLY A 35 -11.81 -12.91 8.73
CA GLY A 35 -13.24 -13.12 8.50
C GLY A 35 -14.02 -11.88 8.08
N ASP A 36 -13.32 -10.79 7.81
CA ASP A 36 -13.93 -9.59 7.28
C ASP A 36 -14.29 -9.80 5.80
N ASN A 37 -15.60 -9.79 5.51
CA ASN A 37 -16.15 -9.91 4.15
C ASN A 37 -16.37 -8.53 3.51
N GLY A 38 -16.05 -7.45 4.22
CA GLY A 38 -16.27 -6.09 3.79
C GLY A 38 -17.70 -5.59 4.00
N SER A 39 -18.06 -4.52 3.30
CA SER A 39 -19.38 -3.89 3.38
C SER A 39 -20.14 -4.05 2.06
N SER A 40 -21.47 -3.96 2.11
CA SER A 40 -22.33 -4.10 0.92
C SER A 40 -22.16 -2.99 -0.11
N ASP A 41 -21.53 -1.89 0.27
CA ASP A 41 -21.27 -0.71 -0.55
C ASP A 41 -19.79 -0.58 -0.98
N GLN A 42 -19.00 -1.65 -0.83
CA GLN A 42 -17.63 -1.67 -1.34
C GLN A 42 -17.61 -1.96 -2.84
N GLU A 43 -16.57 -1.48 -3.51
CA GLU A 43 -16.24 -1.91 -4.87
C GLU A 43 -15.54 -3.26 -4.84
N GLU A 44 -15.68 -4.06 -5.90
CA GLU A 44 -15.07 -5.39 -5.97
C GLU A 44 -14.60 -5.77 -7.37
N THR A 45 -13.58 -6.63 -7.43
CA THR A 45 -13.11 -7.26 -8.67
C THR A 45 -12.74 -8.73 -8.41
N PRO A 46 -12.97 -9.65 -9.36
CA PRO A 46 -12.54 -11.03 -9.17
C PRO A 46 -11.01 -11.14 -9.14
N PHE A 47 -10.48 -11.93 -8.21
CA PHE A 47 -9.08 -12.36 -8.23
C PHE A 47 -8.95 -13.82 -8.67
N ASN A 48 -7.79 -14.18 -9.21
CA ASN A 48 -7.45 -15.57 -9.52
C ASN A 48 -6.33 -16.02 -8.59
N LEU A 49 -6.56 -17.12 -7.86
CA LEU A 49 -5.52 -17.78 -7.07
C LEU A 49 -4.73 -18.73 -7.97
N ASN A 50 -3.42 -18.50 -8.07
CA ASN A 50 -2.54 -19.46 -8.73
C ASN A 50 -2.43 -20.74 -7.88
N GLN A 51 -2.75 -21.89 -8.48
CA GLN A 51 -2.85 -23.17 -7.79
C GLN A 51 -1.52 -23.69 -7.22
N LEU A 52 -0.39 -23.26 -7.79
CA LEU A 52 0.96 -23.69 -7.37
C LEU A 52 1.59 -22.75 -6.35
N ARG A 53 1.24 -21.46 -6.41
CA ARG A 53 1.69 -20.41 -5.48
C ARG A 53 0.52 -19.46 -5.29
N PRO A 54 -0.29 -19.60 -4.23
CA PRO A 54 -1.49 -18.78 -4.05
C PRO A 54 -1.09 -17.31 -3.94
N THR A 55 -1.37 -16.58 -5.01
CA THR A 55 -1.15 -15.14 -5.15
C THR A 55 -2.45 -14.47 -5.55
N TYR A 56 -2.73 -13.29 -5.02
CA TYR A 56 -3.93 -12.53 -5.36
C TYR A 56 -3.69 -11.71 -6.62
N ASN A 57 -4.03 -12.28 -7.78
CA ASN A 57 -3.92 -11.60 -9.06
C ASN A 57 -5.27 -11.08 -9.52
N ILE A 58 -5.35 -9.78 -9.80
CA ILE A 58 -6.51 -9.16 -10.43
C ILE A 58 -6.21 -8.80 -11.89
N SER A 59 -7.25 -8.46 -12.63
CA SER A 59 -7.13 -7.91 -13.99
C SER A 59 -7.44 -6.41 -13.96
N ILE A 60 -6.49 -5.61 -14.41
CA ILE A 60 -6.67 -4.20 -14.72
C ILE A 60 -7.00 -4.09 -16.22
N THR A 61 -8.00 -3.29 -16.54
CA THR A 61 -8.48 -3.03 -17.90
C THR A 61 -8.20 -1.61 -18.36
N GLY A 62 -7.87 -0.69 -17.46
CA GLY A 62 -7.55 0.68 -17.81
C GLY A 62 -6.80 1.44 -16.72
N VAL A 63 -6.23 2.57 -17.10
CA VAL A 63 -5.52 3.50 -16.21
C VAL A 63 -6.03 4.90 -16.46
N SER A 64 -6.39 5.62 -15.40
CA SER A 64 -6.86 7.01 -15.46
C SER A 64 -5.92 7.92 -14.67
N VAL A 65 -5.55 9.05 -15.28
CA VAL A 65 -4.73 10.09 -14.68
C VAL A 65 -5.33 11.46 -15.02
N GLY A 66 -5.93 12.09 -14.02
CA GLY A 66 -6.64 13.36 -14.15
C GLY A 66 -7.72 13.29 -15.22
N ASN A 67 -7.55 14.05 -16.30
CA ASN A 67 -8.49 14.09 -17.42
C ASN A 67 -8.18 13.12 -18.57
N SER A 68 -7.20 12.22 -18.39
CA SER A 68 -6.71 11.31 -19.44
C SER A 68 -6.85 9.86 -19.02
N SER A 69 -7.36 8.99 -19.88
CA SER A 69 -7.42 7.54 -19.64
C SER A 69 -6.96 6.71 -20.83
N ILE A 70 -6.48 5.50 -20.56
CA ILE A 70 -6.27 4.46 -21.58
C ILE A 70 -6.92 3.15 -21.18
N ASP A 71 -7.30 2.40 -22.19
CA ASP A 71 -7.54 0.97 -22.07
C ASP A 71 -6.19 0.25 -22.04
N ALA A 72 -5.93 -0.44 -20.93
CA ALA A 72 -4.70 -1.17 -20.69
C ALA A 72 -5.03 -2.48 -19.97
N GLY A 73 -5.02 -3.58 -20.73
CA GLY A 73 -5.25 -4.91 -20.19
C GLY A 73 -3.98 -5.52 -19.62
N PHE A 74 -3.89 -5.66 -18.30
CA PHE A 74 -2.80 -6.38 -17.65
C PHE A 74 -3.24 -7.07 -16.35
N SER A 75 -2.54 -8.14 -15.98
CA SER A 75 -2.70 -8.75 -14.66
C SER A 75 -1.74 -8.08 -13.67
N SER A 76 -2.23 -7.84 -12.45
CA SER A 76 -1.43 -7.28 -11.37
C SER A 76 -1.57 -8.10 -10.09
N LEU A 77 -0.44 -8.34 -9.44
CA LEU A 77 -0.36 -8.93 -8.12
C LEU A 77 -0.69 -7.88 -7.06
N PHE A 78 -1.56 -8.21 -6.10
CA PHE A 78 -1.67 -7.45 -4.86
C PHE A 78 -0.72 -8.02 -3.83
N ASP A 79 0.29 -7.23 -3.43
CA ASP A 79 1.32 -7.66 -2.49
C ASP A 79 1.60 -6.58 -1.44
N SER A 80 1.04 -6.78 -0.24
CA SER A 80 1.31 -5.93 0.93
C SER A 80 2.73 -6.07 1.48
N GLY A 81 3.49 -7.10 1.05
CA GLY A 81 4.90 -7.26 1.36
C GLY A 81 5.82 -6.37 0.53
N THR A 82 5.29 -5.69 -0.50
CA THR A 82 6.03 -4.77 -1.36
C THR A 82 5.61 -3.32 -1.06
N SER A 83 6.58 -2.45 -0.70
CA SER A 83 6.29 -1.07 -0.32
C SER A 83 5.71 -0.21 -1.44
N PHE A 84 6.21 -0.36 -2.67
CA PHE A 84 5.84 0.48 -3.82
C PHE A 84 5.21 -0.32 -4.95
N THR A 85 4.38 0.34 -5.75
CA THR A 85 3.79 -0.22 -6.96
C THR A 85 4.83 -0.32 -8.08
N TYR A 86 4.89 -1.49 -8.71
CA TYR A 86 5.76 -1.77 -9.86
C TYR A 86 4.88 -2.02 -11.08
N LEU A 87 5.15 -1.32 -12.19
CA LEU A 87 4.37 -1.48 -13.42
C LEU A 87 5.28 -1.75 -14.60
N ALA A 88 4.86 -2.66 -15.48
CA ALA A 88 5.47 -2.90 -16.77
C ALA A 88 4.82 -2.01 -17.85
N ASP A 89 5.51 -1.87 -18.98
CA ASP A 89 4.94 -1.21 -20.14
C ASP A 89 3.81 -2.05 -20.76
N PRO A 90 2.76 -1.40 -21.31
CA PRO A 90 2.65 0.05 -21.54
C PRO A 90 2.11 0.87 -20.36
N ALA A 91 1.63 0.23 -19.29
CA ALA A 91 0.95 0.92 -18.18
C ALA A 91 1.87 1.90 -17.44
N TYR A 92 3.13 1.53 -17.20
CA TYR A 92 4.12 2.41 -16.57
C TYR A 92 4.33 3.70 -17.36
N THR A 93 4.69 3.57 -18.65
CA THR A 93 4.99 4.72 -19.50
C THR A 93 3.78 5.65 -19.60
N TYR A 94 2.59 5.11 -19.86
CA TYR A 94 1.39 5.94 -19.92
C TYR A 94 1.12 6.70 -18.61
N LEU A 95 1.06 5.98 -17.49
CA LEU A 95 0.73 6.57 -16.20
C LEU A 95 1.73 7.68 -15.85
N SER A 96 3.02 7.41 -16.02
CA SER A 96 4.09 8.35 -15.67
C SER A 96 4.14 9.57 -16.58
N GLU A 97 3.97 9.41 -17.89
CA GLU A 97 3.95 10.52 -18.84
C GLU A 97 2.68 11.37 -18.72
N SER A 98 1.50 10.75 -18.56
CA SER A 98 0.23 11.46 -18.33
C SER A 98 0.24 12.23 -17.01
N PHE A 99 0.87 11.68 -15.98
CA PHE A 99 1.07 12.39 -14.71
C PHE A 99 1.99 13.60 -14.92
N ASN A 100 3.15 13.40 -15.56
CA ASN A 100 4.11 14.47 -15.83
C ASN A 100 3.55 15.60 -16.69
N ALA A 101 2.71 15.29 -17.67
CA ALA A 101 2.07 16.29 -18.53
C ALA A 101 1.12 17.22 -17.76
N GLN A 102 0.61 16.80 -16.61
CA GLN A 102 -0.37 17.57 -15.82
C GLN A 102 0.25 18.28 -14.61
N VAL A 103 1.44 17.86 -14.17
CA VAL A 103 2.18 18.52 -13.08
C VAL A 103 2.78 19.85 -13.54
N GLN A 104 2.52 20.91 -12.78
CA GLN A 104 2.99 22.28 -13.07
C GLN A 104 4.36 22.61 -12.46
N ASP A 105 4.80 21.78 -11.51
CA ASP A 105 6.05 21.98 -10.79
C ASP A 105 7.26 21.56 -11.63
N LYS A 106 8.42 22.14 -11.34
CA LYS A 106 9.65 21.89 -12.09
C LYS A 106 10.13 20.45 -11.85
N ARG A 107 10.24 19.67 -12.93
CA ARG A 107 10.83 18.32 -12.89
C ARG A 107 12.30 18.39 -12.44
N GLN A 108 12.63 17.54 -11.47
CA GLN A 108 13.98 17.29 -10.98
C GLN A 108 14.77 16.49 -12.02
N ALA A 109 16.07 16.78 -12.14
CA ALA A 109 16.96 15.97 -12.99
C ALA A 109 17.07 14.54 -12.42
N PRO A 110 17.24 13.50 -13.27
CA PRO A 110 17.39 12.13 -12.78
C PRO A 110 18.49 12.00 -11.72
N ASP A 111 18.19 11.33 -10.61
CA ASP A 111 19.11 11.08 -9.51
C ASP A 111 19.11 9.58 -9.20
N SER A 112 20.25 8.93 -9.43
CA SER A 112 20.43 7.48 -9.21
C SER A 112 20.17 7.01 -7.77
N ARG A 113 20.13 7.93 -6.79
CA ARG A 113 19.83 7.62 -5.39
C ARG A 113 18.32 7.52 -5.12
N ILE A 114 17.49 8.01 -6.05
CA ILE A 114 16.04 8.03 -5.96
C ILE A 114 15.47 6.96 -6.91
N PRO A 115 14.67 6.00 -6.43
CA PRO A 115 14.17 4.91 -7.27
C PRO A 115 13.02 5.34 -8.21
N PHE A 116 12.55 6.59 -8.10
CA PHE A 116 11.44 7.14 -8.88
C PHE A 116 11.94 8.06 -9.99
N GLU A 117 11.42 7.86 -11.20
CA GLU A 117 11.86 8.60 -12.39
C GLU A 117 11.24 10.02 -12.50
N TYR A 118 10.07 10.22 -11.91
CA TYR A 118 9.29 11.45 -12.03
C TYR A 118 9.19 12.15 -10.68
N CYS A 119 10.14 13.05 -10.43
CA CYS A 119 10.23 13.86 -9.22
C CYS A 119 10.18 15.36 -9.54
N TYR A 120 9.67 16.16 -8.61
CA TYR A 120 9.40 17.59 -8.84
C TYR A 120 9.73 18.42 -7.60
N HIS A 121 10.15 19.66 -7.85
CA HIS A 121 10.32 20.69 -6.82
C HIS A 121 9.03 21.47 -6.66
N LYS A 122 8.45 21.44 -5.47
CA LYS A 122 7.24 22.20 -5.14
C LYS A 122 7.47 23.70 -5.38
N SER A 123 6.66 24.32 -6.23
CA SER A 123 6.72 25.76 -6.47
C SER A 123 6.32 26.57 -5.22
N SER A 124 6.89 27.76 -5.09
CA SER A 124 6.48 28.77 -4.11
C SER A 124 5.14 29.44 -4.48
N ASN A 125 4.67 29.27 -5.72
CA ASN A 125 3.46 29.93 -6.22
C ASN A 125 2.17 29.34 -5.64
N HIS A 126 2.22 28.15 -5.05
CA HIS A 126 1.08 27.51 -4.40
C HIS A 126 1.45 26.96 -3.02
N THR A 127 0.46 26.87 -2.15
CA THR A 127 0.67 26.41 -0.76
C THR A 127 0.69 24.89 -0.64
N LYS A 128 0.06 24.17 -1.58
CA LYS A 128 -0.08 22.71 -1.58
C LYS A 128 0.36 22.12 -2.91
N ILE A 129 0.95 20.93 -2.85
CA ILE A 129 1.26 20.13 -4.03
C ILE A 129 -0.06 19.81 -4.76
N GLN A 130 -0.11 20.12 -6.05
CA GLN A 130 -1.24 19.80 -6.91
C GLN A 130 -0.89 18.56 -7.71
N ILE A 131 -1.64 17.49 -7.51
CA ILE A 131 -1.44 16.19 -8.15
C ILE A 131 -2.73 15.82 -8.89
N PRO A 132 -2.63 15.30 -10.13
CA PRO A 132 -3.80 14.76 -10.81
C PRO A 132 -4.31 13.52 -10.05
N ASP A 133 -5.64 13.34 -10.05
CA ASP A 133 -6.26 12.13 -9.54
C ASP A 133 -5.77 10.91 -10.32
N LEU A 134 -5.64 9.77 -9.65
CA LEU A 134 -5.17 8.53 -10.28
C LEU A 134 -6.05 7.36 -9.88
N SER A 135 -6.51 6.59 -10.87
CA SER A 135 -7.22 5.33 -10.65
C SER A 135 -6.79 4.24 -11.62
N LEU A 136 -7.00 2.99 -11.22
CA LEU A 136 -6.89 1.82 -12.09
C LEU A 136 -8.29 1.25 -12.29
N ILE A 137 -8.68 1.03 -13.54
CA ILE A 137 -9.98 0.45 -13.87
C ILE A 137 -9.81 -1.07 -13.83
N THR A 138 -10.54 -1.72 -12.93
CA THR A 138 -10.45 -3.17 -12.74
C THR A 138 -11.46 -3.92 -13.62
N LYS A 139 -11.26 -5.23 -13.80
CA LYS A 139 -12.26 -6.09 -14.42
C LYS A 139 -13.57 -6.02 -13.63
N GLY A 140 -14.65 -5.67 -14.31
CA GLY A 140 -15.94 -5.33 -13.69
C GLY A 140 -16.31 -3.86 -13.88
N GLY A 141 -15.32 -3.01 -14.21
CA GLY A 141 -15.52 -1.59 -14.51
C GLY A 141 -15.32 -0.67 -13.31
N SER A 142 -15.12 -1.22 -12.11
CA SER A 142 -14.90 -0.43 -10.90
C SER A 142 -13.52 0.23 -10.89
N ASP A 143 -13.49 1.48 -10.44
CA ASP A 143 -12.27 2.26 -10.20
C ASP A 143 -11.61 1.86 -8.88
N PHE A 144 -10.35 1.44 -8.96
CA PHE A 144 -9.45 1.33 -7.83
C PHE A 144 -8.72 2.67 -7.63
N PRO A 145 -9.08 3.47 -6.60
CA PRO A 145 -8.50 4.79 -6.42
C PRO A 145 -7.10 4.73 -5.81
N VAL A 146 -6.22 5.63 -6.22
CA VAL A 146 -4.90 5.81 -5.61
C VAL A 146 -4.91 7.12 -4.81
N SER A 147 -5.08 6.99 -3.49
CA SER A 147 -5.24 8.14 -2.59
C SER A 147 -3.97 8.99 -2.48
N GLU A 148 -2.79 8.35 -2.51
CA GLU A 148 -1.50 9.02 -2.37
C GLU A 148 -0.53 8.54 -3.47
N PRO A 149 -0.62 9.12 -4.68
CA PRO A 149 0.21 8.69 -5.80
C PRO A 149 1.66 9.17 -5.70
N VAL A 150 1.98 10.05 -4.74
CA VAL A 150 3.31 10.64 -4.58
C VAL A 150 3.93 10.36 -3.23
N ILE A 151 5.26 10.34 -3.19
CA ILE A 151 6.03 10.31 -1.95
C ILE A 151 6.95 11.51 -1.87
N VAL A 152 7.28 11.96 -0.64
CA VAL A 152 8.18 13.09 -0.41
C VAL A 152 9.54 12.58 0.05
N ILE A 153 10.61 13.05 -0.59
CA ILE A 153 11.99 12.62 -0.34
C ILE A 153 12.85 13.84 -0.04
N SER A 154 13.67 13.74 1.01
CA SER A 154 14.73 14.72 1.30
C SER A 154 15.94 14.43 0.41
N VAL A 155 16.35 15.42 -0.39
CA VAL A 155 17.51 15.31 -1.30
C VAL A 155 18.75 15.99 -0.76
N GLN A 156 18.56 17.04 0.05
CA GLN A 156 19.58 17.76 0.80
C GLN A 156 18.97 18.31 2.09
N GLN A 157 19.80 18.91 2.94
CA GLN A 157 19.34 19.55 4.17
C GLN A 157 18.29 20.63 3.84
N HIS A 158 17.05 20.43 4.27
CA HIS A 158 15.91 21.32 4.00
C HIS A 158 15.46 21.41 2.53
N GLU A 159 15.92 20.51 1.66
CA GLU A 159 15.42 20.40 0.28
C GLU A 159 14.65 19.11 0.10
N TYR A 160 13.40 19.25 -0.35
CA TYR A 160 12.49 18.14 -0.56
C TYR A 160 11.98 18.15 -2.00
N VAL A 161 11.91 16.95 -2.58
CA VAL A 161 11.19 16.70 -3.82
C VAL A 161 10.04 15.77 -3.53
N TYR A 162 8.97 15.86 -4.31
CA TYR A 162 7.95 14.82 -4.34
C TYR A 162 8.06 14.03 -5.64
N CYS A 163 7.86 12.72 -5.56
CA CYS A 163 8.01 11.80 -6.67
C CYS A 163 6.76 10.97 -6.86
N LEU A 164 6.39 10.70 -8.10
CA LEU A 164 5.38 9.71 -8.44
C LEU A 164 5.84 8.33 -7.94
N GLY A 165 5.07 7.72 -7.04
CA GLY A 165 5.40 6.53 -6.27
C GLY A 165 5.29 5.20 -7.03
N ILE A 166 5.74 5.15 -8.29
CA ILE A 166 5.77 3.91 -9.08
C ILE A 166 7.16 3.62 -9.62
N VAL A 167 7.50 2.34 -9.74
CA VAL A 167 8.78 1.87 -10.24
C VAL A 167 8.59 1.08 -11.53
N LYS A 168 9.45 1.33 -12.53
CA LYS A 168 9.40 0.59 -13.80
C LYS A 168 9.82 -0.86 -13.57
N SER A 169 9.00 -1.77 -14.07
CA SER A 169 9.22 -3.21 -14.04
C SER A 169 9.41 -3.74 -15.43
N SER A 170 10.33 -4.70 -15.59
CA SER A 170 10.56 -5.39 -16.86
C SER A 170 9.72 -6.65 -17.03
N ARG A 171 8.99 -7.08 -15.99
CA ARG A 171 8.37 -8.42 -15.96
C ARG A 171 6.96 -8.47 -15.41
N LEU A 172 6.73 -7.86 -14.24
CA LEU A 172 5.50 -8.06 -13.46
C LEU A 172 4.89 -6.72 -13.08
N ASN A 173 3.55 -6.69 -13.01
CA ASN A 173 2.82 -5.62 -12.37
C ASN A 173 2.49 -6.03 -10.93
N ILE A 174 2.78 -5.16 -9.98
CA ILE A 174 2.55 -5.36 -8.55
C ILE A 174 1.91 -4.08 -8.03
N ILE A 175 0.72 -4.19 -7.45
CA ILE A 175 0.15 -3.13 -6.62
C ILE A 175 0.73 -3.32 -5.23
N GLY A 176 1.58 -2.36 -4.83
CA GLY A 176 2.24 -2.36 -3.53
C GLY A 176 1.39 -1.68 -2.47
N GLN A 177 1.88 -1.72 -1.23
CA GLN A 177 1.24 -1.13 -0.06
C GLN A 177 0.92 0.36 -0.26
N ASN A 178 1.76 1.13 -0.97
CA ASN A 178 1.51 2.55 -1.21
C ASN A 178 0.18 2.85 -1.94
N PHE A 179 -0.28 1.95 -2.82
CA PHE A 179 -1.57 2.10 -3.50
C PHE A 179 -2.73 1.51 -2.68
N MET A 180 -2.44 0.73 -1.64
CA MET A 180 -3.44 0.20 -0.70
C MET A 180 -3.72 1.16 0.47
N THR A 181 -2.83 2.11 0.74
CA THR A 181 -2.94 3.07 1.85
C THR A 181 -4.22 3.90 1.78
N GLY A 182 -4.89 4.05 2.93
CA GLY A 182 -6.17 4.76 3.06
C GLY A 182 -7.40 3.95 2.61
N LEU A 183 -7.20 2.68 2.24
CA LEU A 183 -8.26 1.76 1.83
C LEU A 183 -8.33 0.57 2.79
N ARG A 184 -9.55 0.10 3.06
CA ARG A 184 -9.77 -1.28 3.55
C ARG A 184 -9.80 -2.18 2.33
N ILE A 185 -8.80 -3.05 2.19
CA ILE A 185 -8.70 -4.05 1.13
C ILE A 185 -9.17 -5.39 1.66
N VAL A 186 -10.22 -5.96 1.08
CA VAL A 186 -10.85 -7.22 1.48
C VAL A 186 -10.45 -8.33 0.52
N PHE A 187 -9.96 -9.43 1.06
CA PHE A 187 -9.62 -10.65 0.33
C PHE A 187 -10.61 -11.75 0.72
N ASP A 188 -11.62 -11.97 -0.11
CA ASP A 188 -12.65 -12.97 0.13
C ASP A 188 -12.41 -14.19 -0.77
N SER A 189 -11.89 -15.26 -0.17
CA SER A 189 -11.57 -16.51 -0.88
C SER A 189 -12.77 -17.43 -1.04
N GLU A 190 -13.89 -17.16 -0.37
CA GLU A 190 -15.14 -17.89 -0.57
C GLU A 190 -15.78 -17.47 -1.91
N ARG A 191 -15.71 -16.17 -2.23
CA ARG A 191 -16.21 -15.59 -3.48
C ARG A 191 -15.14 -15.38 -4.56
N ASN A 192 -13.86 -15.49 -4.21
CA ASN A 192 -12.71 -15.15 -5.06
C ASN A 192 -12.74 -13.69 -5.55
N ILE A 193 -13.01 -12.75 -4.63
CA ILE A 193 -13.08 -11.32 -4.94
C ILE A 193 -12.13 -10.51 -4.05
N LEU A 194 -11.55 -9.49 -4.65
CA LEU A 194 -10.85 -8.41 -3.95
C LEU A 194 -11.82 -7.24 -3.83
N GLY A 195 -12.15 -6.84 -2.61
CA GLY A 195 -12.99 -5.68 -2.32
C GLY A 195 -12.17 -4.48 -1.84
N TRP A 196 -12.64 -3.25 -2.07
CA TRP A 196 -12.03 -2.07 -1.48
C TRP A 196 -13.03 -0.96 -1.18
N LYS A 197 -12.70 -0.18 -0.15
CA LYS A 197 -13.40 1.05 0.21
C LYS A 197 -12.44 1.99 0.92
N LYS A 198 -12.60 3.31 0.72
CA LYS A 198 -11.94 4.31 1.56
C LYS A 198 -12.34 4.08 3.01
N PHE A 199 -11.36 3.96 3.90
CA PHE A 199 -11.61 3.58 5.28
C PHE A 199 -10.64 4.28 6.23
N ASN A 200 -11.16 4.71 7.38
CA ASN A 200 -10.31 5.20 8.45
C ASN A 200 -9.70 4.00 9.18
N CYS A 201 -8.43 3.70 8.91
CA CYS A 201 -7.76 2.52 9.48
C CYS A 201 -7.67 2.50 11.01
N TYR A 202 -8.09 3.55 11.73
CA TYR A 202 -8.18 3.60 13.19
C TYR A 202 -9.55 3.20 13.74
N GLU A 203 -10.58 3.20 12.91
CA GLU A 203 -11.93 2.81 13.29
C GLU A 203 -12.06 1.29 13.25
N SER A 204 -12.80 0.75 14.21
CA SER A 204 -13.35 -0.60 14.13
C SER A 204 -14.80 -0.46 13.70
N GLU A 205 -15.15 -0.89 12.48
CA GLU A 205 -16.55 -1.21 12.22
C GLU A 205 -16.89 -2.46 13.04
N ASP A 206 -18.00 -2.42 13.77
CA ASP A 206 -18.60 -3.62 14.36
C ASP A 206 -19.09 -4.49 13.21
N SER A 207 -18.18 -5.22 12.56
CA SER A 207 -18.53 -6.27 11.63
C SER A 207 -19.32 -7.30 12.43
N ASN A 208 -20.66 -7.28 12.31
CA ASN A 208 -21.51 -8.32 12.85
C ASN A 208 -20.95 -9.66 12.34
N PRO A 209 -20.30 -10.47 13.19
CA PRO A 209 -19.88 -11.78 12.76
C PRO A 209 -21.16 -12.51 12.39
N LEU A 210 -21.18 -13.16 11.22
CA LEU A 210 -22.25 -14.09 10.89
C LEU A 210 -22.52 -14.98 12.12
N PRO A 211 -23.78 -15.33 12.42
CA PRO A 211 -24.09 -16.14 13.59
C PRO A 211 -23.36 -17.48 13.47
N VAL A 212 -22.21 -17.59 14.14
CA VAL A 212 -21.49 -18.84 14.31
C VAL A 212 -22.42 -19.72 15.13
N ASN A 213 -22.91 -20.80 14.52
CA ASN A 213 -23.83 -21.72 15.16
C ASN A 213 -23.14 -22.29 16.43
N PRO A 214 -23.57 -21.91 17.65
CA PRO A 214 -22.75 -22.05 18.85
C PRO A 214 -22.76 -23.48 19.43
N LYS A 215 -23.06 -24.49 18.62
CA LYS A 215 -23.36 -25.83 19.12
C LYS A 215 -22.14 -26.60 19.68
N ASN A 216 -20.92 -26.07 19.66
CA ASN A 216 -19.76 -26.77 20.24
C ASN A 216 -18.63 -25.90 20.84
N SER A 217 -18.82 -24.61 21.10
CA SER A 217 -17.71 -23.75 21.55
C SER A 217 -17.88 -23.27 22.98
N SER A 218 -17.44 -24.07 23.95
CA SER A 218 -17.21 -23.66 25.35
C SER A 218 -15.87 -22.93 25.48
N ALA A 219 -15.69 -21.84 24.73
CA ALA A 219 -14.51 -20.99 24.82
C ALA A 219 -14.91 -19.59 25.29
N LEU A 220 -14.36 -19.18 26.45
CA LEU A 220 -14.45 -17.83 26.98
C LEU A 220 -13.95 -16.81 25.95
N SER A 221 -14.76 -15.79 25.66
CA SER A 221 -14.35 -14.63 24.88
C SER A 221 -13.15 -13.94 25.56
N PRO A 222 -12.00 -13.79 24.90
CA PRO A 222 -10.94 -12.97 25.45
C PRO A 222 -11.32 -11.50 25.28
N THR A 223 -11.34 -10.76 26.40
CA THR A 223 -11.48 -9.31 26.42
C THR A 223 -10.32 -8.69 25.65
N ALA A 224 -10.62 -7.91 24.59
CA ALA A 224 -9.60 -7.17 23.85
C ALA A 224 -8.84 -6.21 24.79
N PRO A 225 -7.49 -6.21 24.80
CA PRO A 225 -6.75 -5.23 25.57
C PRO A 225 -6.93 -3.85 24.94
N LYS A 226 -7.50 -2.89 25.69
CA LYS A 226 -7.70 -1.51 25.23
C LYS A 226 -6.40 -0.74 24.95
N ASN A 227 -5.23 -1.30 25.26
CA ASN A 227 -3.91 -0.72 25.00
C ASN A 227 -2.93 -1.81 24.59
N TYR A 228 -2.95 -2.20 23.31
CA TYR A 228 -1.88 -3.01 22.74
C TYR A 228 -0.84 -2.09 22.09
N THR A 229 0.35 -2.03 22.67
CA THR A 229 1.54 -1.46 22.03
C THR A 229 2.20 -2.60 21.25
N PRO A 230 2.40 -2.49 19.92
CA PRO A 230 3.09 -3.53 19.16
C PRO A 230 4.48 -3.80 19.75
N GLU A 231 4.82 -5.06 19.99
CA GLU A 231 6.16 -5.46 20.48
C GLU A 231 7.28 -5.11 19.49
N GLY A 232 6.96 -4.78 18.24
CA GLY A 232 7.87 -4.16 17.29
C GLY A 232 8.36 -2.74 17.68
N MET A 233 7.78 -2.14 18.72
CA MET A 233 8.19 -0.84 19.26
C MET A 233 8.83 -0.92 20.65
N LYS A 234 8.93 -2.12 21.25
CA LYS A 234 9.75 -2.38 22.44
C LYS A 234 11.08 -3.01 22.04
N GLY A 235 11.87 -2.24 21.30
CA GLY A 235 13.23 -2.59 20.90
C GLY A 235 14.20 -1.50 21.32
N ASN A 236 15.10 -1.86 22.25
CA ASN A 236 16.19 -1.03 22.73
C ASN A 236 17.05 -0.51 21.56
N GLY A 237 17.48 0.75 21.63
CA GLY A 237 18.09 1.50 20.53
C GLY A 237 19.27 0.80 19.84
N ASN A 238 19.08 0.51 18.54
CA ASN A 238 20.05 0.67 17.45
C ASN A 238 19.50 -0.01 16.19
N GLY A 239 18.91 0.79 15.30
CA GLY A 239 18.45 0.34 13.99
C GLY A 239 18.11 1.56 13.14
N THR A 240 18.89 1.77 12.08
CA THR A 240 18.77 2.86 11.11
C THR A 240 17.38 2.88 10.46
N GLN A 241 16.57 3.89 10.78
CA GLN A 241 15.35 4.21 10.05
C GLN A 241 15.63 5.32 9.03
N VAL A 242 15.16 5.12 7.80
CA VAL A 242 15.03 6.17 6.79
C VAL A 242 13.79 6.98 7.14
N THR A 243 13.98 8.22 7.53
CA THR A 243 12.90 9.10 7.99
C THR A 243 12.14 9.68 6.79
N VAL A 244 10.93 9.19 6.54
CA VAL A 244 9.92 9.87 5.72
C VAL A 244 9.27 10.93 6.62
N LEU A 245 9.46 12.20 6.31
CA LEU A 245 8.88 13.30 7.08
C LEU A 245 7.48 13.64 6.54
N THR A 246 6.47 13.57 7.42
CA THR A 246 5.19 14.27 7.24
C THR A 246 5.37 15.77 7.52
N PRO A 247 4.62 16.68 6.87
CA PRO A 247 4.82 18.12 7.02
C PRO A 247 4.45 18.60 8.45
N PRO A 248 5.29 19.43 9.11
CA PRO A 248 5.11 19.72 10.52
C PRO A 248 4.18 20.91 10.80
N LEU A 249 3.29 20.73 11.78
CA LEU A 249 2.86 21.82 12.66
C LEU A 249 4.04 22.18 13.58
N SER A 250 4.37 23.46 13.61
CA SER A 250 5.48 24.09 14.31
C SER A 250 5.62 23.69 15.78
N HIS A 251 6.78 23.15 16.18
CA HIS A 251 7.50 23.54 17.40
C HIS A 251 8.96 23.06 17.37
N SER A 252 9.85 23.96 17.78
CA SER A 252 11.31 23.82 17.74
C SER A 252 11.88 22.91 18.82
N SER A 253 12.94 22.16 18.51
CA SER A 253 14.11 22.06 19.40
C SER A 253 15.35 21.59 18.64
N HIS A 254 16.45 22.32 18.86
CA HIS A 254 17.81 22.04 18.42
C HIS A 254 18.34 20.76 19.06
N LEU A 255 19.07 19.89 18.33
CA LEU A 255 20.26 19.20 18.85
C LEU A 255 21.04 18.47 17.73
N ASN A 256 22.36 18.62 17.80
CA ASN A 256 23.38 18.19 16.84
C ASN A 256 23.64 16.68 16.89
N PHE A 257 23.98 16.06 15.75
CA PHE A 257 24.86 14.89 15.76
C PHE A 257 25.70 14.78 14.47
N MET A 258 26.98 15.11 14.61
CA MET A 258 28.04 14.79 13.67
C MET A 258 28.45 13.32 13.82
N SER A 259 28.90 12.73 12.70
CA SER A 259 29.66 11.47 12.58
C SER A 259 28.86 10.18 12.36
N ARG A 260 28.93 9.65 11.13
CA ARG A 260 29.53 8.33 10.80
C ARG A 260 29.33 7.99 9.31
N ILE A 261 30.29 8.41 8.48
CA ILE A 261 30.51 7.89 7.12
C ILE A 261 31.76 7.02 7.20
N LEU A 262 31.63 5.69 7.30
CA LEU A 262 32.69 4.72 6.88
C LEU A 262 32.36 3.20 6.97
N ILE A 263 31.09 2.73 6.91
CA ILE A 263 30.82 1.26 7.08
C ILE A 263 29.81 0.70 6.07
N LEU A 264 29.86 1.13 4.81
CA LEU A 264 29.05 0.51 3.73
C LEU A 264 29.89 -0.05 2.56
N LEU A 265 31.22 -0.01 2.66
CA LEU A 265 32.13 -0.50 1.62
C LEU A 265 32.64 -1.94 1.84
N LEU A 266 32.18 -2.66 2.87
CA LEU A 266 32.71 -3.98 3.23
C LEU A 266 31.71 -5.14 3.15
N LEU A 267 30.45 -4.90 2.77
CA LEU A 267 29.44 -5.95 2.61
C LEU A 267 29.19 -6.36 1.15
N SER A 268 29.75 -5.64 0.18
CA SER A 268 29.67 -5.97 -1.25
C SER A 268 30.73 -6.96 -1.75
N LEU A 269 31.56 -7.52 -0.86
CA LEU A 269 32.62 -8.48 -1.24
C LEU A 269 32.40 -9.94 -0.79
N ILE A 270 31.22 -10.29 -0.26
CA ILE A 270 30.93 -11.67 0.21
C ILE A 270 29.90 -12.40 -0.65
N ILE A 271 29.41 -11.78 -1.74
CA ILE A 271 28.57 -12.47 -2.72
C ILE A 271 29.15 -12.22 -4.12
N LEU A 272 30.34 -12.79 -4.34
CA LEU A 272 30.80 -13.21 -5.67
C LEU A 272 31.45 -14.59 -5.54
#